data_AF-A0A389MRU9-F1
#
_entry.id   AF-A0A389MRU9-F1
#
_cell.length_a   1.000
_cell.length_b   1.000
_cell.length_c   1.000
_cell.angle_alpha   90.00
_cell.angle_beta   90.00
_cell.angle_gamma   90.00
#
_symmetry.space_group_name_H-M   'P 1'
#
loop_
_entity.id
_entity.type
_entity.pdbx_description
1 polymer ?
#
loop_
_entity_poly.entity_id
_entity_poly.type
_entity_poly.pdbx_seq_one_letter_code
_entity_poly.pdbx_strand_id
1 'polypeptide(L)'
;MVEQQLRSLGLRLRAPERPPELPDDVRTPTGRPPAARVGWEGRLMAQKPVGEPWEAKHRAAVSLARQRYDAGTHYMATHVTKDGWQQLYSWPRQTPAAPQAYFNRPGVA
;
A
#
# COMPACT_ATOMS: atom_id res chain seq x y z
N MET A 1 16.99 33.41 16.71
CA MET A 1 16.61 34.79 16.32
C MET A 1 15.28 34.89 15.55
N VAL A 2 14.74 33.80 14.97
CA VAL A 2 13.48 33.80 14.18
C VAL A 2 12.21 33.76 15.06
N GLU A 3 12.28 33.16 16.24
CA GLU A 3 11.10 32.98 17.12
C GLU A 3 10.58 34.30 17.74
N GLN A 4 11.45 35.28 17.96
CA GLN A 4 11.04 36.60 18.48
C GLN A 4 10.26 37.41 17.45
N GLN A 5 10.63 37.34 16.17
CA GLN A 5 9.88 38.00 15.10
C GLN A 5 8.48 37.40 14.91
N LEU A 6 8.34 36.07 15.01
CA LEU A 6 7.04 35.40 14.87
C LEU A 6 6.06 35.76 15.99
N ARG A 7 6.54 35.94 17.23
CA ARG A 7 5.71 36.38 18.36
C ARG A 7 5.22 37.82 18.22
N SER A 8 6.04 38.71 17.65
CA SER A 8 5.67 40.12 17.44
C SER A 8 4.54 40.32 16.43
N LEU A 9 4.29 39.32 15.57
CA LEU A 9 3.21 39.30 14.58
C LEU A 9 1.91 38.63 15.09
N GLY A 10 1.82 38.31 16.39
CA GLY A 10 0.65 37.66 16.99
C GLY A 10 0.45 36.19 16.57
N LEU A 11 1.39 35.63 15.81
CA LEU A 11 1.34 34.25 15.33
C LEU A 11 1.89 33.32 16.42
N ARG A 12 0.98 32.61 17.10
CA ARG A 12 1.37 31.50 17.98
C ARG A 12 1.89 30.38 17.09
N LEU A 13 3.16 29.99 17.30
CA LEU A 13 3.66 28.70 16.79
C LEU A 13 2.75 27.63 17.41
N ARG A 14 1.91 27.01 16.58
CA ARG A 14 1.11 25.85 16.98
C ARG A 14 2.11 24.84 17.50
N ALA A 15 2.03 24.53 18.80
CA ALA A 15 2.83 23.46 19.38
C ALA A 15 2.69 22.24 18.46
N PRO A 16 3.76 21.45 18.22
CA PRO A 16 3.60 20.21 17.47
C PRO A 16 2.51 19.42 18.18
N GLU A 17 1.36 19.28 17.53
CA GLU A 17 0.30 18.40 18.00
C GLU A 17 1.00 17.07 18.29
N ARG A 18 0.93 16.62 19.54
CA ARG A 18 1.37 15.27 19.90
C ARG A 18 0.77 14.36 18.81
N PRO A 19 1.58 13.55 18.11
CA PRO A 19 1.03 12.63 17.12
C PRO A 19 -0.14 11.91 17.79
N PRO A 20 -1.32 11.81 17.15
CA PRO A 20 -2.42 11.06 17.74
C PRO A 20 -1.86 9.71 18.17
N GLU A 21 -1.99 9.40 19.45
CA GLU A 21 -1.58 8.11 20.00
C GLU A 21 -2.29 7.07 19.13
N LEU A 22 -1.50 6.34 18.34
CA LEU A 22 -2.02 5.34 17.42
C LEU A 22 -2.86 4.39 18.28
N PRO A 23 -4.13 4.10 17.91
CA PRO A 23 -4.97 3.23 18.72
C PRO A 23 -4.25 1.89 18.98
N ASP A 24 -4.42 1.29 20.16
CA ASP A 24 -3.75 0.05 20.57
C ASP A 24 -3.91 -1.12 19.58
N ASP A 25 -4.87 -1.03 18.65
CA ASP A 25 -5.10 -1.96 17.56
C ASP A 25 -4.19 -1.77 16.33
N VAL A 26 -3.33 -0.75 16.31
CA VAL A 26 -2.32 -0.56 15.26
C VAL A 26 -1.21 -1.57 15.47
N ARG A 27 -1.39 -2.74 14.85
CA ARG A 27 -0.42 -3.85 14.83
C ARG A 27 0.91 -3.35 14.27
N THR A 28 1.85 -3.09 15.16
CA THR A 28 3.22 -2.69 14.81
C THR A 28 3.89 -3.80 13.99
N PRO A 29 4.43 -3.51 12.80
CA PRO A 29 5.12 -4.49 11.99
C PRO A 29 6.34 -5.05 12.72
N THR A 30 6.37 -6.36 12.96
CA THR A 30 7.54 -7.03 13.53
C THR A 30 8.17 -7.96 12.49
N GLY A 31 9.48 -7.81 12.28
CA GLY A 31 10.22 -8.57 11.27
C GLY A 31 9.64 -8.43 9.86
N ARG A 32 10.03 -9.33 8.95
CA ARG A 32 9.41 -9.49 7.63
C ARG A 32 8.74 -10.87 7.59
N PRO A 33 7.39 -10.97 7.56
CA PRO A 33 6.72 -12.25 7.61
C PRO A 33 6.86 -12.98 6.27
N PRO A 34 6.80 -14.33 6.29
CA PRO A 34 6.65 -15.14 5.08
C PRO A 34 5.29 -14.86 4.42
N ALA A 35 5.02 -15.53 3.28
CA ALA A 35 3.69 -15.45 2.67
C ALA A 35 2.60 -15.80 3.70
N ALA A 36 1.50 -15.07 3.67
CA ALA A 36 0.36 -15.22 4.57
C ALA A 36 -0.25 -16.62 4.58
N ARG A 37 -0.03 -17.40 3.53
CA ARG A 37 -0.50 -18.78 3.39
C ARG A 37 0.59 -19.64 2.76
N VAL A 38 0.68 -20.88 3.25
CA VAL A 38 1.58 -21.90 2.70
C VAL A 38 1.21 -22.15 1.24
N GLY A 39 2.22 -22.16 0.36
CA GLY A 39 2.05 -22.37 -1.08
C GLY A 39 1.73 -21.08 -1.86
N TRP A 40 1.70 -19.92 -1.21
CA TRP A 40 1.46 -18.62 -1.86
C TRP A 40 2.75 -17.84 -2.14
N GLU A 41 3.90 -18.37 -1.74
CA GLU A 41 5.22 -17.72 -1.84
C GLU A 41 5.54 -17.33 -3.29
N GLY A 42 5.29 -18.23 -4.24
CA GLY A 42 5.52 -17.97 -5.66
C GLY A 42 4.57 -16.95 -6.30
N ARG A 43 3.54 -16.50 -5.59
CA ARG A 43 2.57 -15.49 -6.06
C ARG A 43 2.71 -14.15 -5.34
N LEU A 44 3.59 -14.06 -4.35
CA LEU A 44 3.83 -12.83 -3.59
C LEU A 44 4.59 -11.83 -4.46
N MET A 45 3.99 -10.68 -4.73
CA MET A 45 4.58 -9.64 -5.57
C MET A 45 5.27 -8.57 -4.74
N ALA A 46 4.65 -8.18 -3.62
CA ALA A 46 5.17 -7.14 -2.75
C ALA A 46 4.59 -7.27 -1.34
N GLN A 47 5.30 -6.72 -0.36
CA GLN A 47 4.82 -6.59 1.01
C GLN A 47 5.24 -5.24 1.59
N LYS A 48 4.39 -4.66 2.44
CA LYS A 48 4.65 -3.43 3.16
C LYS A 48 3.96 -3.48 4.54
N PRO A 49 4.39 -2.67 5.51
CA PRO A 49 3.54 -2.36 6.66
C PRO A 49 2.15 -1.85 6.24
N VAL A 50 1.14 -2.18 7.03
CA VAL A 50 -0.20 -1.56 6.88
C VAL A 50 -0.07 -0.06 7.14
N GLY A 51 -0.78 0.76 6.37
CA GLY A 51 -0.76 2.23 6.50
C GLY A 51 0.40 2.94 5.79
N GLU A 52 1.54 2.27 5.60
CA GLU A 52 2.70 2.84 4.87
C GLU A 52 2.47 2.87 3.34
N PRO A 53 3.15 3.74 2.58
CA PRO A 53 3.12 3.69 1.13
C PRO A 53 3.94 2.50 0.59
N TRP A 54 3.69 2.13 -0.67
CA TRP A 54 4.54 1.16 -1.36
C TRP A 54 5.91 1.76 -1.64
N GLU A 55 6.96 1.15 -1.09
CA GLU A 55 8.34 1.57 -1.35
C GLU A 55 8.69 1.49 -2.84
N ALA A 56 9.63 2.33 -3.28
CA ALA A 56 10.05 2.42 -4.68
C ALA A 56 10.50 1.06 -5.26
N LYS A 57 11.19 0.25 -4.46
CA LYS A 57 11.65 -1.11 -4.83
C LYS A 57 10.50 -2.05 -5.24
N HIS A 58 9.29 -1.81 -4.76
CA HIS A 58 8.11 -2.63 -5.05
C HIS A 58 7.31 -2.13 -6.26
N ARG A 59 7.55 -0.90 -6.74
CA ARG A 59 6.75 -0.31 -7.82
C ARG A 59 6.74 -1.17 -9.08
N ALA A 60 7.88 -1.69 -9.51
CA ALA A 60 7.96 -2.53 -10.71
C ALA A 60 7.10 -3.79 -10.59
N ALA A 61 7.17 -4.49 -9.45
CA ALA A 61 6.40 -5.70 -9.20
C ALA A 61 4.89 -5.41 -9.10
N VAL A 62 4.51 -4.33 -8.43
CA VAL A 62 3.10 -3.89 -8.32
C VAL A 62 2.55 -3.50 -9.70
N SER A 63 3.32 -2.75 -10.50
CA SER A 63 2.93 -2.38 -11.86
C SER A 63 2.78 -3.59 -12.78
N LEU A 64 3.67 -4.58 -12.69
CA LEU A 64 3.57 -5.81 -13.48
C LEU A 64 2.33 -6.63 -13.09
N ALA A 65 2.07 -6.79 -11.79
CA ALA A 65 0.85 -7.44 -11.31
C ALA A 65 -0.40 -6.73 -11.84
N ARG A 66 -0.36 -5.40 -11.84
CA ARG A 66 -1.46 -4.58 -12.34
C ARG A 66 -1.69 -4.75 -13.84
N GLN A 67 -0.64 -4.71 -14.65
CA GLN A 67 -0.73 -4.94 -16.10
C GLN A 67 -1.36 -6.30 -16.41
N ARG A 68 -0.98 -7.35 -15.67
CA ARG A 68 -1.53 -8.69 -15.84
C ARG A 68 -3.00 -8.79 -15.45
N TYR A 69 -3.41 -8.08 -14.41
CA TYR A 69 -4.81 -7.97 -14.00
C TYR A 69 -5.64 -7.23 -15.04
N ASP A 70 -5.15 -6.07 -15.52
CA ASP A 70 -5.84 -5.25 -16.51
C ASP A 70 -5.97 -6.01 -17.85
N ALA A 71 -4.98 -6.83 -18.21
CA ALA A 71 -5.05 -7.75 -19.36
C ALA A 71 -5.99 -8.96 -19.14
N GLY A 72 -6.60 -9.09 -17.97
CA GLY A 72 -7.52 -10.18 -17.64
C GLY A 72 -6.84 -11.54 -17.47
N THR A 73 -5.50 -11.60 -17.42
CA THR A 73 -4.76 -12.87 -17.31
C THR A 73 -4.58 -13.33 -15.87
N HIS A 74 -4.58 -12.41 -14.91
CA HIS A 74 -4.33 -12.69 -13.51
C HIS A 74 -5.44 -12.12 -12.60
N TYR A 75 -5.59 -12.69 -11.41
CA TYR A 75 -6.29 -12.06 -10.30
C TYR A 75 -5.29 -11.49 -9.31
N MET A 76 -5.65 -10.35 -8.69
CA MET A 76 -4.87 -9.73 -7.62
C MET A 76 -5.65 -9.84 -6.32
N ALA A 77 -4.95 -10.13 -5.22
CA ALA A 77 -5.53 -10.06 -3.89
C ALA A 77 -4.53 -9.47 -2.91
N THR A 78 -5.05 -8.79 -1.90
CA THR A 78 -4.26 -8.31 -0.77
C THR A 78 -4.65 -9.08 0.48
N HIS A 79 -3.65 -9.44 1.29
CA HIS A 79 -3.86 -10.06 2.59
C HIS A 79 -3.13 -9.25 3.66
N VAL A 80 -3.76 -9.07 4.82
CA VAL A 80 -3.13 -8.43 5.98
C VAL A 80 -2.76 -9.52 6.98
N THR A 81 -1.47 -9.62 7.33
CA THR A 81 -0.99 -10.61 8.31
C THR A 81 -1.35 -10.19 9.74
N LYS A 82 -1.23 -11.14 10.68
CA LYS A 82 -1.39 -10.84 12.11
C LYS A 82 -0.34 -9.84 12.61
N ASP A 83 0.83 -9.81 11.98
CA ASP A 83 1.96 -8.95 12.34
C ASP A 83 1.91 -7.58 11.65
N GLY A 84 0.76 -7.12 11.16
CA GLY A 84 0.62 -5.77 10.60
C GLY A 84 1.25 -5.56 9.22
N TRP A 85 1.47 -6.63 8.44
CA TRP A 85 1.96 -6.52 7.06
C TRP A 85 0.83 -6.68 6.05
N GLN A 86 0.77 -5.79 5.07
CA GLN A 86 -0.03 -5.94 3.87
C GLN A 86 0.81 -6.61 2.77
N GLN A 87 0.30 -7.71 2.24
CA GLN A 87 0.93 -8.48 1.17
C GLN A 87 0.06 -8.44 -0.08
N LEU A 88 0.68 -8.14 -1.21
CA LEU A 88 0.04 -8.16 -2.53
C LEU A 88 0.45 -9.41 -3.28
N TYR A 89 -0.55 -10.07 -3.84
CA TYR A 89 -0.37 -11.29 -4.60
C TYR A 89 -0.97 -11.18 -6.00
N SER A 90 -0.41 -11.94 -6.93
CA SER A 90 -0.89 -12.05 -8.31
C SER A 90 -0.86 -13.50 -8.78
N TRP A 91 -1.99 -14.00 -9.28
CA TRP A 91 -2.14 -15.39 -9.70
C TRP A 91 -2.72 -15.50 -11.09
N PRO A 92 -2.24 -16.44 -11.91
CA PRO A 92 -2.84 -16.74 -13.20
C PRO A 92 -4.30 -17.18 -13.03
N ARG A 93 -5.18 -16.69 -13.91
CA ARG A 93 -6.54 -17.21 -14.02
C ARG A 93 -6.52 -18.48 -14.89
N GLN A 94 -7.35 -19.45 -14.53
CA GLN A 94 -7.60 -20.62 -15.38
C GLN A 94 -8.35 -20.22 -16.66
N THR A 95 -9.28 -19.26 -16.55
CA THR A 95 -9.99 -18.67 -17.68
C THR A 95 -9.67 -17.17 -17.72
N PRO A 96 -9.02 -16.67 -18.79
CA PRO A 96 -8.78 -15.24 -18.94
C PRO A 96 -10.09 -14.46 -18.89
N ALA A 97 -10.10 -13.36 -18.15
CA ALA A 97 -11.21 -12.41 -18.14
C ALA A 97 -11.05 -11.41 -19.29
N ALA A 98 -12.14 -10.76 -19.70
CA ALA A 98 -12.04 -9.58 -20.56
C ALA A 98 -11.17 -8.51 -19.88
N PRO A 99 -10.41 -7.70 -20.63
CA PRO A 99 -9.62 -6.62 -20.06
C PRO A 99 -10.47 -5.71 -19.18
N GLN A 100 -10.02 -5.45 -17.95
CA GLN A 100 -10.74 -4.60 -17.01
C GLN A 100 -9.94 -3.34 -16.73
N ALA A 101 -10.34 -2.22 -17.33
CA ALA A 101 -9.83 -0.92 -16.92
C ALA A 101 -10.50 -0.54 -15.59
N TYR A 102 -9.75 -0.59 -14.49
CA TYR A 102 -10.24 -0.17 -13.16
C TYR A 102 -10.68 1.30 -13.10
N PHE A 103 -10.24 2.10 -14.08
CA PHE A 103 -10.80 3.40 -14.41
C PHE A 103 -11.17 3.37 -15.89
N ASN A 104 -12.45 3.11 -16.20
CA ASN A 104 -12.97 3.57 -17.48
C ASN A 104 -12.76 5.09 -17.49
N ARG A 105 -11.89 5.61 -18.35
CA ARG A 105 -12.12 6.96 -18.88
C ARG A 105 -13.37 6.83 -19.74
N PRO A 106 -14.50 7.43 -19.38
CA PRO A 106 -15.56 7.60 -20.35
C PRO A 106 -15.04 8.59 -21.39
N GLY A 107 -14.91 8.15 -22.64
CA GLY A 107 -14.70 9.01 -23.81
C GLY A 107 -13.26 9.44 -24.07
N VAL A 108 -12.55 8.65 -24.88
CA VAL A 108 -11.74 9.22 -25.96
C VAL A 108 -12.07 8.40 -27.20
N ALA A 109 -13.12 8.85 -27.89
CA ALA A 109 -13.39 8.51 -29.28
C ALA A 109 -12.80 9.62 -30.17
#